data_AF-A0A7C7GFE2-F1
#
_entry.id   AF-A0A7C7GFE2-F1
#
_cell.length_a   1.000
_cell.length_b   1.000
_cell.length_c   1.000
_cell.angle_alpha   90.00
_cell.angle_beta   90.00
_cell.angle_gamma   90.00
#
_symmetry.space_group_name_H-M   'P 1'
#
loop_
_entity.id
_entity.type
_entity.pdbx_description
1 polymer ?
#
loop_
_entity_poly.entity_id
_entity_poly.type
_entity_poly.pdbx_seq_one_letter_code
_entity_poly.pdbx_strand_id
1 'polypeptide(L)'
;VQANLMEKNSVWPAMAEAFENSEGDLADRMLAALDAAELEGGDIRGRQSAAMLIVSGDRSGIEWQDLVLDLRVDDSPQPLVELRRLVRIHRAYEHANRGDHYLEENQINEALKEYRLAASFYPENVELPYWTAVTLAGIDRLEDALPIFHNVFATAPNLRTMTPRLVKSGLLPDDPALLARIMSQ
;
A
#
# COMPACT_ATOMS: atom_id res chain seq x y z
N VAL A 1 -8.05 9.99 -24.12
CA VAL A 1 -6.69 9.41 -24.23
C VAL A 1 -5.95 10.02 -25.41
N GLN A 2 -4.62 10.01 -25.41
CA GLN A 2 -3.75 10.52 -26.48
C GLN A 2 -2.46 9.69 -26.52
N ALA A 3 -1.82 9.59 -27.70
CA ALA A 3 -0.54 8.89 -27.87
C ALA A 3 0.21 9.39 -29.12
N ASN A 4 1.53 9.17 -29.14
CA ASN A 4 2.41 9.43 -30.28
C ASN A 4 3.40 8.26 -30.46
N LEU A 5 4.13 8.22 -31.58
CA LEU A 5 5.13 7.18 -31.88
C LEU A 5 4.62 5.75 -31.64
N MET A 6 3.34 5.51 -31.95
CA MET A 6 2.69 4.23 -31.71
C MET A 6 3.09 3.20 -32.76
N GLU A 7 3.27 1.95 -32.36
CA GLU A 7 3.45 0.80 -33.26
C GLU A 7 2.25 0.65 -34.23
N LYS A 8 1.03 0.86 -33.71
CA LYS A 8 -0.23 0.74 -34.46
C LYS A 8 -1.16 1.93 -34.21
N ASN A 9 -2.07 2.18 -35.15
CA ASN A 9 -3.12 3.20 -34.99
C ASN A 9 -4.25 2.78 -34.01
N SER A 10 -4.31 1.50 -33.63
CA SER A 10 -5.27 0.92 -32.69
C SER A 10 -4.98 1.21 -31.22
N VAL A 11 -3.75 1.63 -30.89
CA VAL A 11 -3.28 1.83 -29.50
C VAL A 11 -4.23 2.73 -28.71
N TRP A 12 -4.45 3.97 -29.14
CA TRP A 12 -5.29 4.91 -28.37
C TRP A 12 -6.81 4.60 -28.39
N PRO A 13 -7.43 4.03 -29.46
CA PRO A 13 -8.76 3.45 -29.36
C PRO A 13 -8.87 2.37 -28.28
N ALA A 14 -7.92 1.43 -28.23
CA ALA A 14 -7.91 0.35 -27.24
C ALA A 14 -7.78 0.90 -25.82
N MET A 15 -6.96 1.94 -25.62
CA MET A 15 -6.86 2.63 -24.33
C MET A 15 -8.20 3.23 -23.89
N ALA A 16 -8.93 3.89 -24.79
CA ALA A 16 -10.21 4.52 -24.48
C ALA A 16 -11.26 3.46 -24.12
N GLU A 17 -11.37 2.41 -24.95
CA GLU A 17 -12.31 1.31 -24.74
C GLU A 17 -12.03 0.60 -23.41
N ALA A 18 -10.76 0.31 -23.11
CA ALA A 18 -10.39 -0.31 -21.84
C ALA A 18 -10.75 0.58 -20.64
N PHE A 19 -10.46 1.88 -20.70
CA PHE A 19 -10.78 2.82 -19.61
C PHE A 19 -12.30 2.95 -19.36
N GLU A 20 -13.11 2.96 -20.41
CA GLU A 20 -14.57 3.10 -20.33
C GLU A 20 -15.25 1.83 -19.83
N ASN A 21 -14.71 0.65 -20.18
CA ASN A 21 -15.31 -0.65 -19.86
C ASN A 21 -14.70 -1.36 -18.65
N SER A 22 -13.57 -0.89 -18.11
CA SER A 22 -12.97 -1.46 -16.91
C SER A 22 -13.75 -1.07 -15.64
N GLU A 23 -13.82 -2.01 -14.70
CA GLU A 23 -14.35 -1.79 -13.36
C GLU A 23 -13.25 -1.36 -12.37
N GLY A 24 -13.65 -1.01 -11.15
CA GLY A 24 -12.74 -0.58 -10.09
C GLY A 24 -12.66 0.94 -9.94
N ASP A 25 -11.68 1.39 -9.18
CA ASP A 25 -11.46 2.82 -8.96
C ASP A 25 -10.75 3.47 -10.17
N LEU A 26 -10.51 4.78 -10.10
CA LEU A 26 -9.86 5.51 -11.19
C LEU A 26 -8.46 4.96 -11.51
N ALA A 27 -7.70 4.49 -10.51
CA ALA A 27 -6.39 3.91 -10.73
C ALA A 27 -6.47 2.57 -11.47
N ASP A 28 -7.45 1.71 -11.13
CA ASP A 28 -7.69 0.45 -11.86
C ASP A 28 -8.00 0.71 -13.33
N ARG A 29 -8.88 1.68 -13.60
CA ARG A 29 -9.29 2.05 -14.97
C ARG A 29 -8.14 2.65 -15.77
N MET A 30 -7.33 3.50 -15.15
CA MET A 30 -6.12 4.05 -15.79
C MET A 30 -5.07 2.97 -16.07
N LEU A 31 -4.85 2.01 -15.15
CA LEU A 31 -3.98 0.87 -15.38
C LEU A 31 -4.47 0.01 -16.55
N ALA A 32 -5.77 -0.29 -16.62
CA ALA A 32 -6.36 -1.06 -17.71
C ALA A 32 -6.15 -0.37 -19.08
N ALA A 33 -6.28 0.96 -19.13
CA ALA A 33 -5.97 1.73 -20.33
C ALA A 33 -4.51 1.59 -20.76
N LEU A 34 -3.57 1.67 -19.81
CA LEU A 34 -2.14 1.51 -20.09
C LEU A 34 -1.80 0.08 -20.57
N ASP A 35 -2.39 -0.94 -19.96
CA ASP A 35 -2.19 -2.33 -20.40
C ASP A 35 -2.71 -2.54 -21.82
N ALA A 36 -3.90 -2.00 -22.15
CA ALA A 36 -4.47 -2.10 -23.49
C ALA A 36 -3.58 -1.42 -24.54
N ALA A 37 -2.93 -0.30 -24.19
CA ALA A 37 -1.95 0.36 -25.06
C ALA A 37 -0.78 -0.57 -25.39
N GLU A 38 -0.18 -1.19 -24.36
CA GLU A 38 0.96 -2.09 -24.52
C GLU A 38 0.60 -3.37 -25.29
N LEU A 39 -0.61 -3.90 -25.10
CA LEU A 39 -1.11 -5.07 -25.85
C LEU A 39 -1.24 -4.79 -27.35
N GLU A 40 -1.52 -3.55 -27.74
CA GLU A 40 -1.56 -3.12 -29.13
C GLU A 40 -0.16 -2.82 -29.71
N GLY A 41 0.90 -2.94 -28.91
CA GLY A 41 2.29 -2.71 -29.27
C GLY A 41 2.90 -1.44 -28.68
N GLY A 42 2.07 -0.55 -28.09
CA GLY A 42 2.54 0.63 -27.38
C GLY A 42 3.37 1.60 -28.23
N ASP A 43 4.38 2.20 -27.60
CA ASP A 43 5.39 3.02 -28.27
C ASP A 43 6.35 2.12 -29.07
N ILE A 44 6.60 2.46 -30.34
CA ILE A 44 7.46 1.71 -31.27
C ILE A 44 8.90 1.55 -30.79
N ARG A 45 9.34 2.37 -29.83
CA ARG A 45 10.68 2.28 -29.22
C ARG A 45 10.72 1.30 -28.05
N GLY A 46 9.58 0.80 -27.60
CA GLY A 46 9.40 0.02 -26.39
C GLY A 46 9.06 0.88 -25.17
N ARG A 47 9.03 0.23 -24.00
CA ARG A 47 8.65 0.83 -22.71
C ARG A 47 9.88 1.01 -21.81
N GLN A 48 9.86 2.07 -21.02
CA GLN A 48 10.94 2.39 -20.06
C GLN A 48 10.39 2.93 -18.73
N SER A 49 9.34 3.75 -18.78
CA SER A 49 8.79 4.42 -17.60
C SER A 49 7.27 4.36 -17.59
N ALA A 50 6.67 4.52 -16.41
CA ALA A 50 5.23 4.71 -16.25
C ALA A 50 4.96 5.58 -15.02
N ALA A 51 3.90 6.38 -15.07
CA ALA A 51 3.51 7.23 -13.95
C ALA A 51 1.99 7.37 -13.89
N MET A 52 1.48 7.65 -12.69
CA MET A 52 0.08 7.93 -12.44
C MET A 52 -0.04 9.05 -11.42
N LEU A 53 -0.83 10.06 -11.76
CA LEU A 53 -1.19 11.17 -10.88
C LEU A 53 -2.72 11.26 -10.84
N ILE A 54 -3.28 11.15 -9.63
CA ILE A 54 -4.70 11.32 -9.36
C ILE A 54 -4.85 12.41 -8.31
N VAL A 55 -5.69 13.39 -8.62
CA VAL A 55 -6.05 14.49 -7.72
C VAL A 55 -7.56 14.54 -7.56
N SER A 56 -8.00 14.97 -6.39
CA SER A 56 -9.41 15.18 -6.09
C SER A 56 -10.02 16.22 -7.02
N GLY A 57 -11.25 15.95 -7.47
CA GLY A 57 -12.08 16.96 -8.15
C GLY A 57 -12.59 18.03 -7.19
N ASP A 58 -12.75 17.68 -5.92
CA ASP A 58 -13.12 18.58 -4.84
C ASP A 58 -11.86 19.27 -4.31
N ARG A 59 -11.67 20.52 -4.71
CA ARG A 59 -10.49 21.30 -4.36
C ARG A 59 -10.61 21.86 -2.94
N SER A 60 -9.73 21.42 -2.05
CA SER A 60 -9.58 22.01 -0.71
C SER A 60 -8.87 23.37 -0.75
N GLY A 61 -8.14 23.65 -1.83
CA GLY A 61 -7.25 24.81 -1.93
C GLY A 61 -5.87 24.56 -1.29
N ILE A 62 -5.61 23.34 -0.83
CA ILE A 62 -4.35 22.90 -0.25
C ILE A 62 -3.86 21.71 -1.08
N GLU A 63 -2.83 21.93 -1.91
CA GLU A 63 -2.41 20.98 -2.95
C GLU A 63 -2.14 19.56 -2.45
N TRP A 64 -1.52 19.41 -1.27
CA TRP A 64 -1.19 18.10 -0.71
C TRP A 64 -2.41 17.33 -0.16
N GLN A 65 -3.49 18.03 0.19
CA GLN A 65 -4.75 17.40 0.62
C GLN A 65 -5.56 16.89 -0.57
N ASP A 66 -5.40 17.53 -1.72
CA ASP A 66 -6.09 17.14 -2.95
C ASP A 66 -5.37 16.00 -3.68
N LEU A 67 -4.15 15.65 -3.27
CA LEU A 67 -3.38 14.58 -3.89
C LEU A 67 -3.88 13.21 -3.41
N VAL A 68 -4.46 12.44 -4.34
CA VAL A 68 -4.97 11.08 -4.05
C VAL A 68 -3.87 10.05 -4.29
N LEU A 69 -3.14 10.15 -5.40
CA LEU A 69 -2.09 9.20 -5.77
C LEU A 69 -1.06 9.88 -6.68
N ASP A 70 0.22 9.78 -6.35
CA ASP A 70 1.35 10.17 -7.23
C ASP A 70 2.40 9.06 -7.19
N LEU A 71 2.45 8.27 -8.26
CA LEU A 71 3.35 7.13 -8.37
C LEU A 71 4.11 7.19 -9.68
N ARG A 72 5.41 6.90 -9.60
CA ARG A 72 6.33 6.96 -10.73
C ARG A 72 7.27 5.77 -10.73
N VAL A 73 7.46 5.20 -11.91
CA VAL A 73 8.52 4.27 -12.25
C VAL A 73 9.32 4.95 -13.36
N ASP A 74 10.43 5.57 -13.00
CA ASP A 74 11.20 6.39 -13.93
C ASP A 74 12.08 5.56 -14.88
N ASP A 75 12.48 4.35 -14.48
CA ASP A 75 13.22 3.41 -15.34
C ASP A 75 12.98 1.96 -14.91
N SER A 76 12.45 1.13 -15.81
CA SER A 76 12.27 -0.31 -15.64
C SER A 76 12.02 -0.98 -16.99
N PRO A 77 12.47 -2.24 -17.21
CA PRO A 77 12.06 -3.02 -18.37
C PRO A 77 10.58 -3.46 -18.31
N GLN A 78 9.94 -3.35 -17.14
CA GLN A 78 8.54 -3.72 -16.89
C GLN A 78 7.81 -2.62 -16.09
N PRO A 79 7.72 -1.38 -16.62
CA PRO A 79 7.27 -0.23 -15.84
C PRO A 79 5.79 -0.34 -15.42
N LEU A 80 4.92 -0.94 -16.23
CA LEU A 80 3.51 -1.16 -15.84
C LEU A 80 3.34 -2.23 -14.75
N VAL A 81 4.19 -3.26 -14.73
CA VAL A 81 4.19 -4.27 -13.67
C VAL A 81 4.59 -3.61 -12.34
N GLU A 82 5.65 -2.80 -12.37
CA GLU A 82 6.10 -2.05 -11.19
C GLU A 82 5.07 -1.00 -10.75
N LEU A 83 4.46 -0.26 -11.68
CA LEU A 83 3.43 0.72 -11.34
C LEU A 83 2.24 0.06 -10.66
N ARG A 84 1.78 -1.11 -11.14
CA ARG A 84 0.71 -1.88 -10.49
C ARG A 84 1.11 -2.35 -9.10
N ARG A 85 2.36 -2.80 -8.92
CA ARG A 85 2.90 -3.13 -7.59
C ARG A 85 2.84 -1.92 -6.66
N LEU A 86 3.24 -0.74 -7.13
CA LEU A 86 3.19 0.50 -6.35
C LEU A 86 1.75 0.92 -6.02
N VAL A 87 0.80 0.81 -6.95
CA VAL A 87 -0.63 1.10 -6.69
C VAL A 87 -1.17 0.18 -5.59
N ARG A 88 -0.83 -1.12 -5.66
CA ARG A 88 -1.20 -2.09 -4.62
C ARG A 88 -0.61 -1.73 -3.26
N ILE A 89 0.67 -1.35 -3.22
CA ILE A 89 1.36 -0.92 -1.98
C ILE A 89 0.76 0.37 -1.42
N HIS A 90 0.46 1.34 -2.28
CA HIS A 90 -0.20 2.58 -1.88
C HIS A 90 -1.56 2.29 -1.21
N ARG A 91 -2.38 1.41 -1.80
CA ARG A 91 -3.63 0.94 -1.17
C ARG A 91 -3.40 0.28 0.19
N ALA A 92 -2.32 -0.48 0.35
CA ALA A 92 -1.98 -1.08 1.63
C ALA A 92 -1.76 -0.02 2.73
N TYR A 93 -1.00 1.03 2.42
CA TYR A 93 -0.76 2.12 3.36
C TYR A 93 -2.02 2.97 3.60
N GLU A 94 -2.87 3.17 2.60
CA GLU A 94 -4.17 3.82 2.80
C GLU A 94 -5.05 3.07 3.81
N HIS A 95 -5.08 1.73 3.71
CA HIS A 95 -5.76 0.89 4.72
C HIS A 95 -5.06 0.97 6.08
N ALA A 96 -3.73 0.97 6.14
CA ALA A 96 -3.02 1.11 7.42
C ALA A 96 -3.34 2.45 8.11
N ASN A 97 -3.31 3.56 7.35
CA ASN A 97 -3.66 4.90 7.84
C ASN A 97 -5.12 4.98 8.33
N ARG A 98 -6.07 4.38 7.60
CA ARG A 98 -7.46 4.26 8.06
C ARG A 98 -7.57 3.44 9.34
N GLY A 99 -6.77 2.39 9.47
CA GLY A 99 -6.68 1.59 10.68
C GLY A 99 -6.25 2.43 11.89
N ASP A 100 -5.21 3.24 11.73
CA ASP A 100 -4.71 4.15 12.76
C ASP A 100 -5.78 5.18 13.14
N HIS A 101 -6.47 5.77 12.16
CA HIS A 101 -7.57 6.70 12.41
C HIS A 101 -8.72 6.06 13.21
N TYR A 102 -9.14 4.84 12.87
CA TYR A 102 -10.15 4.13 13.64
C TYR A 102 -9.68 3.80 15.06
N LEU A 103 -8.39 3.55 15.28
CA LEU A 103 -7.86 3.38 16.64
C LEU A 103 -7.94 4.67 17.45
N GLU A 104 -7.61 5.82 16.85
CA GLU A 104 -7.74 7.14 17.51
C GLU A 104 -9.19 7.39 17.97
N GLU A 105 -10.16 6.91 17.22
CA GLU A 105 -11.60 6.97 17.55
C GLU A 105 -12.08 5.82 18.46
N ASN A 106 -11.18 4.97 18.97
CA ASN A 106 -11.48 3.77 19.76
C ASN A 106 -12.34 2.70 19.05
N GLN A 107 -12.39 2.71 17.73
CA GLN A 107 -13.12 1.76 16.89
C GLN A 107 -12.26 0.52 16.52
N ILE A 108 -11.84 -0.22 17.55
CA ILE A 108 -10.81 -1.27 17.41
C ILE A 108 -11.15 -2.36 16.38
N ASN A 109 -12.42 -2.75 16.27
CA ASN A 109 -12.82 -3.79 15.32
C ASN A 109 -12.69 -3.32 13.87
N GLU A 110 -12.97 -2.05 13.58
CA GLU A 110 -12.80 -1.48 12.25
C GLU A 110 -11.31 -1.30 11.93
N ALA A 111 -10.51 -0.83 12.90
CA ALA A 111 -9.06 -0.78 12.76
C ALA A 111 -8.45 -2.13 12.39
N LEU A 112 -8.84 -3.20 13.10
CA LEU A 112 -8.37 -4.56 12.80
C LEU A 112 -8.83 -5.10 11.44
N LYS A 113 -9.94 -4.61 10.88
CA LYS A 113 -10.33 -4.95 9.50
C LYS A 113 -9.41 -4.24 8.51
N GLU A 114 -9.18 -2.95 8.70
CA GLU A 114 -8.31 -2.15 7.85
C GLU A 114 -6.86 -2.67 7.86
N TYR A 115 -6.29 -3.01 9.02
CA TYR A 115 -4.94 -3.60 9.06
C TYR A 115 -4.84 -4.95 8.35
N ARG A 116 -5.88 -5.78 8.41
CA ARG A 116 -5.91 -7.04 7.65
C ARG A 116 -5.96 -6.78 6.15
N LEU A 117 -6.74 -5.78 5.71
CA LEU A 117 -6.76 -5.37 4.31
C LEU A 117 -5.40 -4.84 3.88
N ALA A 118 -4.75 -4.00 4.69
CA ALA A 118 -3.39 -3.51 4.44
C ALA A 118 -2.40 -4.66 4.22
N ALA A 119 -2.38 -5.64 5.12
CA ALA A 119 -1.53 -6.83 4.99
C ALA A 119 -1.89 -7.68 3.75
N SER A 120 -3.16 -7.76 3.36
CA SER A 120 -3.58 -8.48 2.15
C SER A 120 -3.13 -7.79 0.86
N PHE A 121 -3.04 -6.46 0.87
CA PHE A 121 -2.52 -5.69 -0.25
C PHE A 121 -1.00 -5.74 -0.31
N TYR A 122 -0.27 -5.87 0.80
CA TYR A 122 1.20 -5.94 0.80
C TYR A 122 1.76 -7.13 1.60
N PRO A 123 1.43 -8.39 1.23
CA PRO A 123 1.77 -9.59 2.00
C PRO A 123 3.27 -9.87 2.12
N GLU A 124 4.08 -9.37 1.19
CA GLU A 124 5.54 -9.49 1.28
C GLU A 124 6.16 -8.53 2.31
N ASN A 125 5.39 -7.55 2.81
CA ASN A 125 5.83 -6.62 3.85
C ASN A 125 5.37 -7.06 5.24
N VAL A 126 6.28 -7.67 5.97
CA VAL A 126 6.12 -8.09 7.37
C VAL A 126 6.04 -6.95 8.37
N GLU A 127 6.38 -5.71 7.98
CA GLU A 127 6.31 -4.55 8.88
C GLU A 127 4.88 -4.09 9.16
N LEU A 128 3.96 -4.18 8.19
CA LEU A 128 2.56 -3.80 8.42
C LEU A 128 1.90 -4.59 9.57
N PRO A 129 1.95 -5.94 9.58
CA PRO A 129 1.46 -6.69 10.74
C PRO A 129 2.30 -6.45 12.00
N TYR A 130 3.61 -6.21 11.88
CA TYR A 130 4.45 -5.88 13.04
C TYR A 130 3.98 -4.61 13.75
N TRP A 131 3.77 -3.51 13.01
CA TRP A 131 3.29 -2.26 13.57
C TRP A 131 1.89 -2.41 14.16
N THR A 132 1.01 -3.19 13.51
CA THR A 132 -0.29 -3.55 14.09
C THR A 132 -0.12 -4.21 15.47
N ALA A 133 0.80 -5.16 15.61
CA ALA A 133 1.06 -5.85 16.88
C ALA A 133 1.63 -4.90 17.96
N VAL A 134 2.54 -4.00 17.57
CA VAL A 134 3.08 -2.96 18.46
C VAL A 134 1.98 -2.07 18.98
N THR A 135 1.11 -1.55 18.09
CA THR A 135 0.00 -0.69 18.46
C THR A 135 -0.98 -1.40 19.40
N LEU A 136 -1.35 -2.65 19.10
CA LEU A 136 -2.22 -3.46 19.95
C LEU A 136 -1.63 -3.69 21.35
N ALA A 137 -0.32 -3.98 21.43
CA ALA A 137 0.35 -4.14 22.71
C ALA A 137 0.38 -2.83 23.51
N GLY A 138 0.48 -1.68 22.84
CA GLY A 138 0.45 -0.36 23.48
C GLY A 138 -0.92 0.07 24.03
N ILE A 139 -2.01 -0.54 23.55
CA ILE A 139 -3.39 -0.25 23.99
C ILE A 139 -4.00 -1.37 24.86
N ASP A 140 -3.17 -2.10 25.60
CA ASP A 140 -3.56 -3.21 26.49
C ASP A 140 -4.29 -4.38 25.78
N ARG A 141 -4.09 -4.55 24.47
CA ARG A 141 -4.62 -5.65 23.66
C ARG A 141 -3.56 -6.71 23.34
N LEU A 142 -2.76 -7.04 24.35
CA LEU A 142 -1.61 -7.94 24.20
C LEU A 142 -1.98 -9.32 23.63
N GLU A 143 -3.11 -9.91 24.03
CA GLU A 143 -3.51 -11.24 23.55
C GLU A 143 -3.78 -11.28 22.03
N ASP A 144 -4.22 -10.16 21.43
CA ASP A 144 -4.38 -10.06 19.98
C ASP A 144 -3.04 -9.82 19.26
N ALA A 145 -2.09 -9.17 19.94
CA ALA A 145 -0.77 -8.86 19.41
C ALA A 145 0.16 -10.09 19.37
N LEU A 146 0.10 -10.97 20.37
CA LEU A 146 1.05 -12.09 20.51
C LEU A 146 1.07 -13.04 19.29
N PRO A 147 -0.07 -13.49 18.73
CA PRO A 147 -0.05 -14.33 17.53
C PRO A 147 0.59 -13.64 16.32
N ILE A 148 0.45 -12.32 16.22
CA ILE A 148 1.05 -11.53 15.15
C ILE A 148 2.57 -11.44 15.36
N PHE A 149 3.03 -11.13 16.58
CA PHE A 149 4.45 -11.15 16.92
C PHE A 149 5.10 -12.51 16.65
N HIS A 150 4.44 -13.61 16.99
CA HIS A 150 4.93 -14.96 16.70
C HIS A 150 5.21 -15.16 15.21
N ASN A 151 4.21 -14.86 14.36
CA ASN A 151 4.34 -15.02 12.91
C ASN A 151 5.39 -14.06 12.31
N VAL A 152 5.45 -12.82 12.79
CA VAL A 152 6.43 -11.83 12.35
C VAL A 152 7.84 -12.23 12.76
N PHE A 153 8.06 -12.69 13.99
CA PHE A 153 9.40 -13.06 14.46
C PHE A 153 9.94 -14.31 13.80
N ALA A 154 9.05 -15.24 13.42
CA ALA A 154 9.42 -16.42 12.63
C ALA A 154 9.92 -16.06 11.22
N THR A 155 9.38 -14.99 10.62
CA THR A 155 9.70 -14.59 9.23
C THR A 155 10.72 -13.45 9.15
N ALA A 156 10.82 -12.60 10.16
CA ALA A 156 11.68 -11.44 10.23
C ALA A 156 12.36 -11.27 11.61
N PRO A 157 13.45 -12.04 11.88
CA PRO A 157 14.15 -12.01 13.17
C PRO A 157 14.73 -10.63 13.56
N ASN A 158 14.98 -9.77 12.58
CA ASN A 158 15.45 -8.40 12.81
C ASN A 158 14.41 -7.55 13.55
N LEU A 159 13.11 -7.78 13.29
CA LEU A 159 12.03 -7.07 13.99
C LEU A 159 11.96 -7.49 15.46
N ARG A 160 12.19 -8.77 15.77
CA ARG A 160 12.36 -9.24 17.17
C ARG A 160 13.51 -8.52 17.87
N THR A 161 14.63 -8.36 17.17
CA THR A 161 15.81 -7.65 17.70
C THR A 161 15.53 -6.17 17.95
N MET A 162 14.65 -5.57 17.14
CA MET A 162 14.25 -4.17 17.26
C MET A 162 13.26 -3.93 18.40
N THR A 163 12.33 -4.86 18.68
CA THR A 163 11.21 -4.67 19.62
C THR A 163 11.60 -4.09 20.98
N PRO A 164 12.66 -4.54 21.69
CA PRO A 164 13.05 -3.93 22.96
C PRO A 164 13.46 -2.45 22.86
N ARG A 165 13.87 -1.98 21.68
CA ARG A 165 14.25 -0.59 21.43
C ARG A 165 13.04 0.33 21.39
N LEU A 166 11.85 -0.21 21.08
CA LEU A 166 10.61 0.56 20.99
C LEU A 166 10.12 1.10 22.34
N VAL A 167 10.53 0.46 23.44
CA VAL A 167 10.28 0.97 24.81
C VAL A 167 10.95 2.34 25.00
N LYS A 168 12.21 2.48 24.57
CA LYS A 168 12.96 3.75 24.71
C LYS A 168 12.39 4.88 23.85
N SER A 169 11.76 4.55 22.72
CA SER A 169 11.08 5.53 21.87
C SER A 169 9.64 5.84 22.32
N GLY A 170 9.13 5.19 23.36
CA GLY A 170 7.76 5.36 23.84
C GLY A 170 6.69 4.74 22.93
N LEU A 171 7.10 3.86 22.00
CA LEU A 171 6.18 3.13 21.11
C LEU A 171 5.65 1.84 21.74
N LEU A 172 6.33 1.35 22.77
CA LEU A 172 5.82 0.31 23.67
C LEU A 172 5.88 0.82 25.12
N PRO A 173 4.97 0.37 26.00
CA PRO A 173 5.05 0.68 27.43
C PRO A 173 6.38 0.21 28.04
N ASP A 174 6.91 0.97 28.99
CA ASP A 174 8.05 0.56 29.82
C ASP A 174 7.58 -0.45 30.89
N ASP A 175 7.15 -1.61 30.41
CA ASP A 175 6.72 -2.75 31.22
C ASP A 175 7.58 -3.99 30.87
N PRO A 176 8.53 -4.36 31.75
CA PRO A 176 9.37 -5.54 31.54
C PRO A 176 8.59 -6.86 31.42
N ALA A 177 7.42 -6.99 32.06
CA ALA A 177 6.62 -8.21 31.99
C ALA A 177 5.94 -8.33 30.62
N LEU A 178 5.35 -7.24 30.12
CA LEU A 178 4.81 -7.16 28.76
C LEU A 178 5.89 -7.47 27.73
N LEU A 179 7.06 -6.82 27.84
CA LEU A 179 8.16 -7.06 26.91
C LEU A 179 8.63 -8.52 26.94
N ALA A 180 8.74 -9.13 28.13
CA ALA A 180 9.11 -10.54 28.24
C ALA A 180 8.10 -11.47 27.52
N ARG A 181 6.79 -11.19 27.61
CA ARG A 181 5.74 -11.96 26.91
C ARG A 181 5.81 -11.80 25.39
N ILE A 182 6.09 -10.60 24.89
CA ILE A 182 6.30 -10.37 23.45
C ILE A 182 7.54 -11.11 22.99
N MET A 183 8.65 -10.97 23.72
CA MET A 183 9.94 -11.55 23.34
C MET A 183 9.97 -13.08 23.47
N SER A 184 8.99 -13.70 24.13
CA SER A 184 8.85 -15.16 24.20
C SER A 184 8.11 -15.76 23.00
N GLN A 185 7.53 -14.94 22.12
CA GLN A 185 6.93 -15.41 20.85
C GLN A 185 8.00 -15.78 19.82
#